data_AF-A0A1J5HSJ7-F1
#
_entry.id   AF-A0A1J5HSJ7-F1
#
_cell.length_a   1.000
_cell.length_b   1.000
_cell.length_c   1.000
_cell.angle_alpha   90.00
_cell.angle_beta   90.00
_cell.angle_gamma   90.00
#
_symmetry.space_group_name_H-M   'P 1'
#
loop_
_entity.id
_entity.type
_entity.pdbx_description
1 polymer ?
#
loop_
_entity_poly.entity_id
_entity_poly.type
_entity_poly.pdbx_seq_one_letter_code
_entity_poly.pdbx_strand_id
1 'polypeptide(L)'
;MYYAYIDVIPNFPIPSDYLKISIKFKGWLPSVIRGGIKPEKAILFIYQNIENAKKNHKVDANGIPALFSTNMFELAEDLLPLIEPELTNMITENKRIEAEYRGRK
;
A
#
# COMPACT_ATOMS: atom_id res chain seq x y z
N MET A 1 -0.36 -2.34 0.66
CA MET A 1 -1.41 -1.34 0.98
C MET A 1 -0.84 -0.07 1.61
N TYR A 2 -0.09 -0.13 2.72
CA TYR A 2 0.55 1.08 3.26
C TYR A 2 1.65 1.64 2.34
N TYR A 3 2.33 0.76 1.57
CA TYR A 3 3.27 1.14 0.52
C TYR A 3 2.68 1.99 -0.62
N ALA A 4 1.35 2.14 -0.68
CA ALA A 4 0.70 3.07 -1.61
C ALA A 4 0.85 4.53 -1.17
N TYR A 5 1.14 4.76 0.12
CA TYR A 5 1.10 6.07 0.76
C TYR A 5 2.45 6.52 1.30
N ILE A 6 3.30 5.58 1.72
CA ILE A 6 4.59 5.86 2.35
C ILE A 6 5.64 4.83 1.92
N ASP A 7 6.87 5.28 1.69
CA ASP A 7 8.01 4.46 1.33
C ASP A 7 8.82 3.99 2.55
N VAL A 8 8.66 4.64 3.70
CA VAL A 8 9.25 4.24 4.98
C VAL A 8 8.14 3.99 5.98
N ILE A 9 8.08 2.78 6.53
CA ILE A 9 7.09 2.43 7.55
C ILE A 9 7.50 3.08 8.87
N PRO A 10 6.67 3.96 9.46
CA PRO A 10 6.93 4.53 10.76
C PRO A 10 6.83 3.43 11.81
N ASN A 11 7.60 3.58 12.89
CA ASN A 11 7.66 2.56 13.93
C ASN A 11 6.28 2.36 14.57
N PHE A 12 5.70 1.18 14.40
CA PHE A 12 4.43 0.83 15.02
C PHE A 12 4.68 0.28 16.42
N PRO A 13 4.14 0.91 17.49
CA PRO A 13 4.31 0.42 18.86
C PRO A 13 3.51 -0.89 19.04
N ILE A 14 4.21 -2.01 18.95
CA ILE A 14 3.60 -3.34 19.09
C ILE A 14 3.03 -3.47 20.51
N PRO A 15 1.72 -3.75 20.68
CA PRO A 15 1.14 -3.97 21.99
C PRO A 15 1.69 -5.24 22.64
N SER A 16 1.77 -5.23 23.97
CA SER A 16 2.13 -6.42 24.76
C SER A 16 1.17 -7.59 24.54
N ASP A 17 -0.10 -7.28 24.30
CA ASP A 17 -1.13 -8.24 23.90
C ASP A 17 -1.20 -8.32 22.36
N TYR A 18 -0.61 -9.38 21.80
CA TYR A 18 -0.55 -9.62 20.36
C TYR A 18 -1.93 -9.70 19.69
N LEU A 19 -2.97 -10.14 20.41
CA LEU A 19 -4.33 -10.21 19.87
C LEU A 19 -4.90 -8.82 19.60
N LYS A 20 -4.33 -7.78 20.22
CA LYS A 20 -4.73 -6.38 20.02
C LYS A 20 -3.93 -5.66 18.93
N ILE A 21 -3.03 -6.33 18.21
CA ILE A 21 -2.26 -5.69 17.13
C ILE A 21 -3.18 -5.04 16.11
N SER A 22 -4.22 -5.74 15.64
CA SER A 22 -5.13 -5.21 14.60
C SER A 22 -5.85 -3.93 15.06
N ILE A 23 -6.40 -3.92 16.27
CA ILE A 23 -7.12 -2.75 16.79
C ILE A 23 -6.17 -1.58 17.08
N LYS A 24 -4.98 -1.85 17.62
CA LYS A 24 -3.95 -0.82 17.86
C LYS A 24 -3.42 -0.24 16.55
N PHE A 25 -3.20 -1.08 15.55
CA PHE A 25 -2.78 -0.66 14.21
C PHE A 25 -3.82 0.26 13.56
N LYS A 26 -5.10 -0.11 13.61
CA LYS A 26 -6.20 0.72 13.09
C LYS A 26 -6.30 2.07 13.77
N GLY A 27 -6.09 2.14 15.09
CA GLY A 27 -6.10 3.40 15.83
C GLY A 27 -4.85 4.25 15.58
N TRP A 28 -3.70 3.63 15.36
CA TRP A 28 -2.43 4.31 15.07
C TRP A 28 -2.37 4.86 13.63
N LEU A 29 -2.92 4.13 12.66
CA LEU A 29 -2.77 4.42 11.24
C LEU A 29 -3.15 5.87 10.83
N PRO A 30 -4.24 6.49 11.34
CA PRO A 30 -4.57 7.88 11.02
C PRO A 30 -3.53 8.91 11.50
N SER A 31 -2.72 8.58 12.51
CA SER A 31 -1.65 9.46 13.01
C SER A 31 -0.46 9.54 12.06
N VAL A 32 -0.27 8.54 11.20
CA VAL A 32 0.87 8.45 10.27
C VAL A 32 0.45 8.63 8.82
N ILE A 33 -0.76 8.19 8.46
CA ILE A 33 -1.37 8.39 7.14
C ILE A 33 -2.69 9.12 7.38
N ARG A 34 -2.72 10.42 7.10
CA ARG A 34 -3.91 11.25 7.31
C ARG A 34 -5.08 10.70 6.47
N GLY A 35 -6.19 10.40 7.13
CA GLY A 35 -7.36 9.79 6.50
C GLY A 35 -7.25 8.27 6.31
N GLY A 36 -6.20 7.65 6.86
CA GLY A 36 -5.96 6.21 6.81
C GLY A 36 -5.57 5.71 5.41
N ILE A 37 -5.47 4.39 5.30
CA ILE A 37 -5.32 3.71 4.02
C ILE A 37 -6.69 3.69 3.34
N LYS A 38 -6.70 3.93 2.03
CA LYS A 38 -7.89 3.83 1.16
C LYS A 38 -7.71 2.63 0.22
N PRO A 39 -8.07 1.41 0.65
CA PRO A 39 -7.85 0.19 -0.13
C PRO A 39 -8.42 0.28 -1.54
N GLU A 40 -9.55 0.97 -1.70
CA GLU A 40 -10.24 1.20 -2.97
C GLU A 40 -9.38 1.97 -3.98
N LYS A 41 -8.43 2.78 -3.50
CA LYS A 41 -7.49 3.50 -4.36
C LYS A 41 -6.15 2.79 -4.53
N ALA A 42 -5.87 1.72 -3.76
CA ALA A 42 -4.55 1.11 -3.71
C ALA A 42 -4.08 0.59 -5.07
N ILE A 43 -5.00 0.02 -5.87
CA ILE A 43 -4.72 -0.49 -7.22
C ILE A 43 -4.25 0.62 -8.18
N LEU A 44 -4.71 1.86 -7.99
CA LEU A 44 -4.29 3.00 -8.81
C LEU A 44 -2.84 3.43 -8.55
N PHE A 45 -2.25 2.93 -7.46
CA PHE A 45 -0.85 3.17 -7.07
C PHE A 45 -0.03 1.89 -7.16
N ILE A 46 -0.42 0.91 -8.00
CA ILE A 46 0.22 -0.42 -8.02
C ILE A 46 1.74 -0.36 -8.25
N TYR A 47 2.21 0.46 -9.19
CA TYR A 47 3.63 0.59 -9.50
C TYR A 47 4.42 1.13 -8.30
N GLN A 48 3.90 2.18 -7.66
CA GLN A 48 4.50 2.74 -6.45
C GLN A 48 4.47 1.73 -5.29
N ASN A 49 3.38 0.97 -5.15
CA ASN A 49 3.27 -0.09 -4.14
C ASN A 49 4.36 -1.14 -4.33
N ILE A 50 4.59 -1.60 -5.57
CA ILE A 50 5.60 -2.62 -5.89
C ILE A 50 6.99 -2.10 -5.52
N GLU A 51 7.35 -0.91 -5.98
CA GLU A 51 8.67 -0.32 -5.69
C GLU A 51 8.90 -0.11 -4.19
N ASN A 52 7.89 0.43 -3.49
CA ASN A 52 7.98 0.62 -2.05
C ASN A 52 8.02 -0.72 -1.29
N ALA A 53 7.28 -1.73 -1.76
CA ALA A 53 7.30 -3.06 -1.16
C ALA A 53 8.66 -3.74 -1.33
N LYS A 54 9.26 -3.71 -2.53
CA LYS A 54 10.60 -4.22 -2.80
C LYS A 54 11.66 -3.56 -1.92
N LYS A 55 11.65 -2.22 -1.84
CA LYS A 55 12.59 -1.44 -1.03
C LYS A 55 12.60 -1.85 0.44
N ASN A 56 11.45 -2.25 0.96
CA ASN A 56 11.27 -2.57 2.37
C ASN A 56 11.10 -4.07 2.62
N HIS A 57 11.19 -4.89 1.58
CA HIS A 57 11.10 -6.32 1.72
C HIS A 57 12.31 -6.80 2.53
N LYS A 58 12.02 -7.39 3.67
CA LYS A 58 13.00 -8.03 4.55
C LYS A 58 12.50 -9.41 4.90
N VAL A 59 13.41 -10.38 4.88
CA VAL A 59 13.17 -11.74 5.35
C VAL A 59 14.03 -11.99 6.59
N ASP A 60 13.56 -12.84 7.48
CA ASP A 60 14.35 -13.32 8.60
C ASP A 60 15.33 -14.43 8.16
N ALA A 61 16.08 -14.98 9.11
CA ALA A 61 17.05 -16.05 8.86
C ALA A 61 16.43 -17.34 8.28
N ASN A 62 15.12 -17.53 8.42
CA ASN A 62 14.38 -18.68 7.91
C ASN A 62 13.68 -18.38 6.57
N GLY A 63 13.92 -17.20 5.98
CA GLY A 63 13.27 -16.77 4.74
C GLY A 63 11.82 -16.31 4.94
N ILE A 64 11.37 -16.10 6.18
CA ILE A 64 10.01 -15.64 6.47
C ILE A 64 10.00 -14.10 6.37
N PRO A 65 9.05 -13.49 5.63
CA PRO A 65 8.93 -12.04 5.60
C PRO A 65 8.80 -11.46 7.01
N ALA A 66 9.67 -10.49 7.33
CA ALA A 66 9.63 -9.74 8.58
C ALA A 66 8.27 -9.05 8.77
N LEU A 67 7.93 -8.63 9.99
CA LEU A 67 6.64 -8.00 10.27
C LEU A 67 6.34 -6.86 9.28
N PHE A 68 5.16 -6.93 8.65
CA PHE A 68 4.69 -6.07 7.56
C PHE A 68 5.37 -6.25 6.19
N SER A 69 6.56 -6.86 6.11
CA SER A 69 7.14 -7.30 4.84
C SER A 69 6.22 -8.33 4.20
N THR A 70 5.90 -8.16 2.92
CA THR A 70 5.05 -9.08 2.17
C THR A 70 5.65 -9.31 0.81
N ASN A 71 5.58 -10.54 0.31
CA ASN A 71 5.95 -10.91 -1.05
C ASN A 71 4.82 -10.67 -2.07
N MET A 72 3.71 -10.03 -1.65
CA MET A 72 2.59 -9.72 -2.55
C MET A 72 2.98 -8.84 -3.76
N PHE A 73 4.16 -8.19 -3.73
CA PHE A 73 4.67 -7.50 -4.91
C PHE A 73 5.08 -8.47 -6.02
N GLU A 74 5.57 -9.68 -5.69
CA GLU A 74 5.93 -10.70 -6.68
C GLU A 74 4.68 -11.11 -7.48
N LEU A 75 3.59 -11.42 -6.77
CA LEU A 75 2.31 -11.72 -7.41
C LEU A 75 1.80 -10.55 -8.25
N ALA A 76 1.96 -9.31 -7.77
CA ALA A 76 1.54 -8.13 -8.52
C ALA A 76 2.35 -7.96 -9.81
N GLU A 77 3.66 -8.23 -9.77
CA GLU A 77 4.53 -8.20 -10.95
C GLU A 77 4.17 -9.26 -11.98
N ASP A 78 3.83 -10.48 -11.53
CA ASP A 78 3.39 -11.55 -12.42
C ASP A 78 2.04 -11.24 -13.08
N LEU A 79 1.13 -10.59 -12.35
CA LEU A 79 -0.20 -10.22 -12.85
C LEU A 79 -0.18 -8.98 -13.74
N LEU A 80 0.74 -8.03 -13.50
CA LEU A 80 0.76 -6.74 -14.19
C LEU A 80 0.71 -6.86 -15.71
N PRO A 81 1.57 -7.65 -16.38
CA PRO A 81 1.55 -7.78 -17.84
C PRO A 81 0.22 -8.27 -18.41
N LEU A 82 -0.59 -8.98 -17.61
CA LEU A 82 -1.88 -9.51 -18.03
C LEU A 82 -3.02 -8.48 -17.97
N ILE A 83 -2.83 -7.40 -17.20
CA ILE A 83 -3.86 -6.38 -16.94
C ILE A 83 -3.40 -4.95 -17.23
N GLU A 84 -2.14 -4.78 -17.67
CA GLU A 84 -1.47 -3.48 -17.78
C GLU A 84 -2.23 -2.46 -18.65
N PRO A 85 -2.77 -2.84 -19.83
CA PRO A 85 -3.49 -1.88 -20.67
C PRO A 85 -4.75 -1.33 -19.99
N GLU A 86 -5.60 -2.20 -19.44
CA GLU A 86 -6.84 -1.84 -18.75
C GLU A 86 -6.55 -1.03 -17.49
N LEU A 87 -5.53 -1.44 -16.74
CA LEU A 87 -5.11 -0.77 -15.52
C LEU A 87 -4.58 0.63 -15.80
N THR A 88 -3.79 0.81 -16.86
CA THR A 88 -3.27 2.11 -17.28
C THR A 88 -4.39 3.05 -17.72
N ASN A 89 -5.38 2.54 -18.44
CA ASN A 89 -6.58 3.30 -18.81
C ASN A 89 -7.36 3.74 -17.57
N MET A 90 -7.58 2.83 -16.61
CA MET A 90 -8.27 3.13 -15.36
C MET A 90 -7.54 4.20 -14.53
N ILE A 91 -6.21 4.13 -14.43
CA ILE A 91 -5.38 5.13 -13.74
C ILE A 91 -5.51 6.50 -14.41
N THR A 92 -5.45 6.53 -15.75
CA THR A 92 -5.54 7.78 -16.53
C THR A 92 -6.90 8.42 -16.38
N GLU A 93 -7.97 7.64 -16.51
CA GLU A 93 -9.34 8.13 -16.38
C GLU A 93 -9.63 8.64 -14.96
N ASN A 94 -9.17 7.93 -13.92
CA ASN A 94 -9.32 8.40 -12.56
C ASN A 94 -8.61 9.75 -12.32
N LYS A 95 -7.42 9.96 -12.90
CA LYS A 95 -6.72 11.25 -12.84
C LYS A 95 -7.52 12.36 -13.52
N ARG A 96 -8.12 12.08 -14.68
CA ARG A 96 -8.98 13.03 -15.41
C ARG A 96 -10.19 13.45 -14.56
N ILE A 97 -10.93 12.47 -14.03
CA ILE A 97 -12.11 12.71 -13.17
C ILE A 97 -11.73 13.52 -11.92
N GLU A 98 -10.62 13.17 -11.25
CA GLU A 98 -10.17 13.90 -10.07
C GLU A 98 -9.76 15.35 -10.39
N ALA A 99 -9.11 15.59 -11.53
CA ALA A 99 -8.73 16.93 -11.98
C ALA A 99 -9.96 17.81 -12.26
N GLU A 100 -10.95 17.26 -12.98
CA GLU A 100 -12.22 17.94 -13.25
C GLU A 100 -12.97 18.28 -11.97
N TYR A 101 -13.05 17.36 -11.01
CA TYR A 101 -13.71 17.61 -9.73
C TYR A 101 -13.02 18.72 -8.92
N ARG A 102 -11.68 18.76 -8.93
CA ARG A 102 -10.91 19.78 -8.21
C ARG A 102 -10.95 21.15 -8.88
N GLY A 103 -10.99 21.22 -10.21
CA GLY A 103 -11.10 22.47 -10.97
C GLY A 103 -12.49 23.12 -10.95
N ARG A 104 -13.52 22.43 -10.41
CA ARG A 104 -14.87 22.96 -10.18
C ARG A 104 -15.03 23.72 -8.85
N LYS A 105 -13.99 23.77 -8.02
CA LYS A 105 -13.94 24.54 -6.78
C LYS A 105 -13.19 25.84 -6.99
#